data_AF-A0A9D4DA73-F1
#
_entry.id   AF-A0A9D4DA73-F1
#
_cell.length_a   1.000
_cell.length_b   1.000
_cell.length_c   1.000
_cell.angle_alpha   90.00
_cell.angle_beta   90.00
_cell.angle_gamma   90.00
#
_symmetry.space_group_name_H-M   'P 1'
#
loop_
_entity.id
_entity.type
_entity.pdbx_description
1 polymer ?
#
loop_
_entity_poly.entity_id
_entity_poly.type
_entity_poly.pdbx_seq_one_letter_code
_entity_poly.pdbx_strand_id
1 'polypeptide(L)'
;MTMNIDRRLNECARTLNDGKLLDTLIGGDAVAQEHKYNKYCLSSLNYREKAHLLRLDDQENCDSLENEVYPLVFSDLVTFIMESKSKSTDPIVFCLADLVKMFKQ
;
A
#
# COMPACT_ATOMS: atom_id res chain seq x y z
N MET A 1 13.64 -31.07 -10.98
CA MET A 1 13.30 -29.78 -11.63
C MET A 1 11.89 -29.33 -11.28
N THR A 2 10.93 -30.27 -11.19
CA THR A 2 9.54 -30.13 -10.71
C THR A 2 9.35 -29.35 -9.39
N MET A 3 10.13 -29.63 -8.34
CA MET A 3 9.90 -29.00 -7.01
C MET A 3 10.11 -27.48 -6.97
N ASN A 4 10.91 -26.91 -7.88
CA ASN A 4 11.21 -25.47 -7.86
C ASN A 4 10.09 -24.63 -8.49
N ILE A 5 9.32 -25.21 -9.41
CA ILE A 5 8.19 -24.53 -10.08
C ILE A 5 6.99 -24.47 -9.15
N ASP A 6 6.67 -25.59 -8.48
CA ASP A 6 5.57 -25.67 -7.52
C ASP A 6 5.77 -24.71 -6.32
N ARG A 7 6.99 -24.64 -5.77
CA ARG A 7 7.31 -23.69 -4.70
C ARG A 7 7.06 -22.25 -5.13
N ARG A 8 7.56 -21.86 -6.31
CA ARG A 8 7.41 -20.48 -6.81
C ARG A 8 5.97 -20.15 -7.17
N LEU A 9 5.19 -21.10 -7.67
CA LEU A 9 3.76 -20.90 -7.92
C LEU A 9 2.99 -20.69 -6.61
N ASN A 10 3.29 -21.49 -5.58
CA ASN A 10 2.69 -21.33 -4.26
C ASN A 10 3.05 -19.98 -3.62
N GLU A 11 4.31 -19.54 -3.74
CA GLU A 11 4.74 -18.21 -3.31
C GLU A 11 3.95 -17.11 -4.02
N CYS A 12 3.93 -17.10 -5.37
CA CYS A 12 3.16 -16.11 -6.13
C CYS A 12 1.66 -16.14 -5.80
N ALA A 13 1.06 -17.33 -5.64
CA ALA A 13 -0.35 -17.48 -5.32
C ALA A 13 -0.69 -16.92 -3.94
N ARG A 14 0.23 -17.06 -2.96
CA ARG A 14 0.10 -16.43 -1.63
C ARG A 14 0.26 -14.92 -1.71
N THR A 15 1.27 -14.41 -2.43
CA THR A 15 1.48 -12.97 -2.62
C THR A 15 0.28 -12.30 -3.28
N LEU A 16 -0.37 -12.98 -4.23
CA LEU A 16 -1.56 -12.51 -4.94
C LEU A 16 -2.88 -12.82 -4.22
N ASN A 17 -2.84 -13.55 -3.10
CA ASN A 17 -4.01 -14.08 -2.39
C ASN A 17 -5.02 -14.80 -3.31
N ASP A 18 -4.51 -15.54 -4.30
CA ASP A 18 -5.33 -16.23 -5.32
C ASP A 18 -5.73 -17.62 -4.80
N GLY A 19 -6.82 -17.66 -4.03
CA GLY A 19 -7.32 -18.90 -3.40
C GLY A 19 -7.62 -20.02 -4.40
N LYS A 20 -8.11 -19.69 -5.60
CA LYS A 20 -8.39 -20.68 -6.65
C LYS A 20 -7.10 -21.33 -7.17
N LEU A 21 -6.04 -20.54 -7.29
CA LEU A 21 -4.73 -21.05 -7.68
C LEU A 21 -4.12 -21.92 -6.57
N LEU A 22 -4.26 -21.53 -5.31
CA LEU A 22 -3.83 -22.32 -4.15
C LEU A 22 -4.56 -23.68 -4.07
N ASP A 23 -5.88 -23.71 -4.24
CA ASP A 23 -6.65 -24.95 -4.22
C ASP A 23 -6.24 -25.90 -5.36
N THR A 24 -5.95 -25.32 -6.54
CA THR A 24 -5.45 -26.08 -7.71
C THR A 24 -4.04 -26.61 -7.48
N LEU A 25 -3.23 -25.90 -6.69
CA LEU A 25 -1.86 -26.30 -6.37
C LEU A 25 -1.81 -27.43 -5.34
N ILE A 26 -2.69 -27.38 -4.32
CA ILE A 26 -2.76 -28.39 -3.25
C ILE A 26 -3.19 -29.77 -3.78
N GLY A 27 -4.07 -29.81 -4.79
CA GLY A 27 -4.61 -31.05 -5.35
C GLY A 27 -3.94 -31.58 -6.63
N GLY A 28 -2.91 -30.89 -7.15
CA GLY A 28 -2.35 -31.19 -8.48
C GLY A 28 -1.09 -32.07 -8.46
N ASP A 29 -0.96 -32.99 -9.42
CA ASP A 29 0.30 -33.68 -9.70
C ASP A 29 1.35 -32.69 -10.24
N ALA A 30 2.54 -32.68 -9.62
CA ALA A 30 3.65 -31.80 -9.96
C ALA A 30 4.07 -31.89 -11.45
N VAL A 31 3.93 -33.07 -12.07
CA VAL A 31 4.26 -33.26 -13.50
C VAL A 31 3.21 -32.61 -14.41
N ALA A 32 1.94 -32.69 -14.02
CA ALA A 32 0.82 -32.04 -14.73
C ALA A 32 0.85 -30.52 -14.54
N GLN A 33 1.26 -30.03 -13.38
CA GLN A 33 1.46 -28.60 -13.11
C GLN A 33 2.59 -28.01 -13.95
N GLU A 34 3.71 -28.73 -14.12
CA GLU A 34 4.81 -28.28 -14.99
C GLU A 34 4.37 -28.16 -16.46
N HIS A 35 3.52 -29.07 -16.94
CA HIS A 35 2.93 -28.98 -18.28
C HIS A 35 1.89 -27.87 -18.42
N LYS A 36 1.06 -27.65 -17.39
CA LYS A 36 0.01 -26.62 -17.37
C LYS A 36 0.58 -25.21 -17.25
N TYR A 37 1.63 -25.04 -16.43
CA TYR A 37 2.31 -23.78 -16.20
C TYR A 37 3.65 -23.75 -16.97
N ASN A 38 3.55 -23.77 -18.30
CA ASN A 38 4.69 -23.51 -19.19
C ASN A 38 5.26 -22.09 -18.92
N LYS A 39 6.51 -21.85 -19.35
CA LYS A 39 7.29 -20.61 -19.18
C LYS A 39 6.48 -19.32 -19.39
N TYR A 40 5.55 -19.29 -20.35
CA TYR A 40 4.69 -18.14 -20.61
C TYR A 40 3.69 -17.83 -19.48
N CYS A 41 3.03 -18.86 -18.93
CA CYS A 41 2.10 -18.71 -17.81
C CYS A 41 2.82 -18.25 -16.55
N LEU A 42 4.04 -18.75 -16.33
CA LEU A 42 4.91 -18.30 -15.23
C LEU A 42 5.30 -16.82 -15.37
N SER A 43 5.68 -16.38 -16.57
CA SER A 43 6.00 -14.96 -16.82
C SER A 43 4.81 -14.05 -16.58
N SER A 44 3.61 -14.47 -17.00
CA SER A 44 2.37 -13.73 -16.74
C SER A 44 2.05 -13.64 -15.24
N LEU A 45 2.21 -14.73 -14.50
CA LEU A 45 2.00 -14.77 -13.05
C LEU A 45 3.01 -13.88 -12.31
N ASN A 46 4.29 -13.97 -12.66
CA ASN A 46 5.35 -13.12 -12.10
C ASN A 46 5.11 -11.63 -12.38
N TYR A 47 4.62 -11.29 -13.59
CA TYR A 47 4.27 -9.91 -13.91
C TYR A 47 3.12 -9.40 -13.03
N ARG A 48 2.08 -10.23 -12.84
CA ARG A 48 0.96 -9.91 -11.95
C ARG A 48 1.43 -9.70 -10.50
N GLU A 49 2.30 -10.58 -10.00
CA GLU A 49 2.88 -10.45 -8.66
C GLU A 49 3.67 -9.15 -8.51
N LYS A 50 4.55 -8.83 -9.46
CA LYS A 50 5.29 -7.55 -9.45
C LYS A 50 4.37 -6.34 -9.49
N ALA A 51 3.34 -6.36 -10.33
CA ALA A 51 2.38 -5.27 -10.40
C ALA A 51 1.56 -5.13 -9.11
N HIS A 52 1.30 -6.22 -8.39
CA HIS A 52 0.64 -6.21 -7.09
C HIS A 52 1.53 -5.63 -5.99
N LEU A 53 2.80 -6.06 -5.94
CA LEU A 53 3.79 -5.54 -4.99
C LEU A 53 4.03 -4.05 -5.18
N LEU A 54 4.13 -3.57 -6.43
CA LEU A 54 4.26 -2.13 -6.70
C LEU A 54 3.07 -1.33 -6.17
N ARG A 55 1.84 -1.84 -6.31
CA ARG A 55 0.65 -1.16 -5.77
C ARG A 55 0.63 -1.12 -4.24
N LEU A 56 1.11 -2.19 -3.60
CA LEU A 56 1.22 -2.23 -2.14
C LEU A 56 2.28 -1.24 -1.64
N ASP A 57 3.42 -1.15 -2.33
CA ASP A 57 4.48 -0.20 -2.02
C ASP A 57 4.02 1.26 -2.23
N ASP A 58 3.28 1.55 -3.31
CA ASP A 58 2.68 2.86 -3.54
C ASP A 58 1.66 3.24 -2.44
N GLN A 59 0.86 2.26 -1.98
CA GLN A 59 -0.10 2.45 -0.90
C GLN A 59 0.60 2.67 0.45
N GLU A 60 1.61 1.87 0.78
CA GLU A 60 2.39 1.99 2.02
C GLU A 60 3.19 3.31 2.06
N ASN A 61 3.72 3.76 0.92
CA ASN A 61 4.38 5.06 0.80
C ASN A 61 3.39 6.24 0.95
N CYS A 62 2.17 6.14 0.42
CA CYS A 62 1.14 7.16 0.69
C CYS A 62 0.73 7.19 2.16
N ASP A 63 0.45 6.03 2.75
CA ASP A 63 0.00 5.92 4.14
C ASP A 63 1.10 6.38 5.12
N SER A 64 2.37 6.08 4.83
CA SER A 64 3.51 6.55 5.64
C SER A 64 3.72 8.06 5.53
N LEU A 65 3.63 8.63 4.32
CA LEU A 65 3.72 10.08 4.12
C LEU A 65 2.59 10.83 4.84
N GLU A 66 1.36 10.32 4.79
CA GLU A 66 0.24 10.87 5.56
C GLU A 66 0.51 10.81 7.07
N ASN A 67 0.95 9.65 7.57
CA ASN A 67 1.24 9.47 9.00
C ASN A 67 2.41 10.33 9.51
N GLU A 68 3.37 10.71 8.67
CA GLU A 68 4.47 11.60 9.05
C GLU A 68 4.12 13.09 8.92
N VAL A 69 3.40 13.47 7.87
CA VAL A 69 3.10 14.88 7.57
C VAL A 69 1.94 15.40 8.41
N TYR A 70 0.90 14.61 8.67
CA TYR A 70 -0.26 15.06 9.44
C TYR A 70 0.08 15.52 10.86
N PRO A 71 0.89 14.78 11.66
CA PRO A 71 1.25 15.23 13.01
C PRO A 71 2.03 16.54 13.01
N LEU A 72 2.91 16.74 12.03
CA LEU A 72 3.74 17.95 11.91
C LEU A 72 2.87 19.18 11.59
N VAL A 73 2.02 19.07 10.57
CA VAL A 73 1.09 20.14 10.18
C VAL A 73 0.11 20.44 11.31
N PHE A 74 -0.34 19.41 12.03
CA PHE A 74 -1.23 19.58 13.19
C PHE A 74 -0.55 20.30 14.34
N SER A 75 0.70 19.96 14.69
CA SER A 75 1.44 20.66 15.76
C SER A 75 1.65 22.13 15.43
N ASP A 76 1.96 22.45 14.18
CA ASP A 76 2.15 23.83 13.73
C ASP A 76 0.84 24.62 13.81
N LEU A 77 -0.27 24.03 13.36
CA LEU A 77 -1.59 24.65 13.43
C LEU A 77 -2.02 24.93 14.88
N VAL A 78 -1.83 23.96 15.79
CA VAL A 78 -2.16 24.13 17.22
C VAL A 78 -1.30 25.24 17.84
N THR A 79 0.00 25.25 17.53
CA THR A 79 0.93 26.28 18.01
C THR A 79 0.49 27.66 17.53
N PHE A 80 0.16 27.79 16.24
CA PHE A 80 -0.34 29.04 15.67
C PHE A 80 -1.61 29.54 16.40
N ILE A 81 -2.59 28.66 16.63
CA ILE A 81 -3.84 29.00 17.34
C ILE A 81 -3.56 29.43 18.79
N MET A 82 -2.67 28.73 19.50
CA MET A 82 -2.30 29.07 20.87
C MET A 82 -1.58 30.42 20.97
N GLU A 83 -0.65 30.68 20.07
CA GLU A 83 0.08 31.94 20.02
C GLU A 83 -0.84 33.12 19.70
N SER A 84 -1.72 32.95 18.72
CA SER A 84 -2.64 34.02 18.31
C SER A 84 -3.64 34.33 19.43
N LYS A 85 -4.16 33.31 20.12
CA LYS A 85 -4.99 33.50 21.33
C LYS A 85 -4.22 34.20 22.47
N SER A 86 -2.92 33.95 22.61
CA SER A 86 -2.12 34.58 23.67
C SER A 86 -1.80 36.05 23.38
N LYS A 87 -1.85 36.46 22.11
CA LYS A 87 -1.53 37.82 21.66
C LYS A 87 -2.75 38.75 21.64
N SER A 88 -3.97 38.21 21.62
CA SER A 88 -5.20 39.02 21.60
C SER A 88 -5.92 39.02 22.95
N THR A 89 -6.46 40.19 23.32
CA THR A 89 -7.41 40.33 24.43
C THR A 89 -8.83 39.91 24.04
N ASP A 90 -9.14 39.91 22.73
CA ASP A 90 -10.46 39.58 22.20
C ASP A 90 -10.55 38.10 21.77
N PRO A 91 -11.75 37.49 21.83
CA PRO A 91 -11.95 36.13 21.35
C PRO A 91 -11.71 36.02 19.84
N ILE A 92 -10.70 35.24 19.46
CA ILE A 92 -10.40 34.95 18.06
C ILE A 92 -11.24 33.76 17.59
N VAL A 93 -11.92 33.94 16.46
CA VAL A 93 -12.63 32.88 15.75
C VAL A 93 -11.81 32.49 14.52
N PHE A 94 -11.48 31.20 14.41
CA PHE A 94 -10.79 30.66 13.25
C PHE A 94 -11.78 29.96 12.33
N CYS A 95 -11.76 30.31 11.05
CA CYS A 95 -12.46 29.58 10.01
C CYS A 95 -11.55 28.48 9.46
N LEU A 96 -12.01 27.22 9.48
CA LEU A 96 -11.24 26.08 8.95
C LEU A 96 -10.85 26.28 7.47
N ALA A 97 -11.73 26.88 6.67
CA ALA A 97 -11.45 27.15 5.26
C ALA A 97 -10.29 28.14 5.07
N ASP A 98 -10.09 29.08 6.00
CA ASP A 98 -9.00 30.04 5.96
C ASP A 98 -7.69 29.45 6.48
N LEU A 99 -7.76 28.59 7.49
CA LEU A 99 -6.59 27.85 7.99
C LEU A 99 -6.00 26.94 6.90
N VAL A 100 -6.84 26.28 6.10
CA VAL A 100 -6.39 25.46 4.97
C VAL A 100 -5.61 26.27 3.93
N LYS A 101 -5.89 27.57 3.76
CA LYS A 101 -5.13 28.43 2.82
C LYS A 101 -3.70 28.66 3.28
N MET A 102 -3.39 28.51 4.57
CA MET A 102 -2.02 28.67 5.08
C MET A 102 -1.09 27.52 4.65
N PHE A 103 -1.66 26.37 4.27
CA PHE A 103 -0.91 25.15 3.94
C PHE A 103 -0.99 24.76 2.46
N LYS A 104 -1.70 25.54 1.63
CA LYS A 104 -1.75 25.38 0.17
C LYS A 104 -0.77 26.37 -0.47
N GLN A 105 0.45 25.92 -0.77
CA GLN A 105 1.37 26.64 -1.65
C GLN A 105 1.00 26.44 -3.11
#